data_AF-A0A9J7N7V0-F1
#
_entry.id   AF-A0A9J7N7V0-F1
#
_cell.length_a   1.000
_cell.length_b   1.000
_cell.length_c   1.000
_cell.angle_alpha   90.00
_cell.angle_beta   90.00
_cell.angle_gamma   90.00
#
_symmetry.space_group_name_H-M   'P 1'
#
loop_
_entity.id
_entity.type
_entity.pdbx_description
1 polymer ?
#
loop_
_entity_poly.entity_id
_entity_poly.type
_entity_poly.pdbx_seq_one_letter_code
_entity_poly.pdbx_strand_id
1 'polypeptide(L)'
;MADTGLATVTLKVINDLDPASQPYQASVSVPPRSSVYTLLLQASADDPDFTFQAEYDDEWSSHLVTSINGVTASNEDGTYWSFENQYKVAFDRGVDLIGVFNTDVIVFRFKSWRVAKQGRPAHQGRPAKPV
;
A
#
# COMPACT_ATOMS: atom_id res chain seq x y z
N MET A 1 -12.92 11.09 30.64
CA MET A 1 -12.93 10.53 29.26
C MET A 1 -12.63 9.05 29.41
N ALA A 2 -13.61 8.18 29.14
CA ALA A 2 -13.38 6.74 29.21
C ALA A 2 -12.41 6.38 28.08
N ASP A 3 -11.28 5.77 28.44
CA ASP A 3 -10.40 5.11 27.49
C ASP A 3 -11.23 3.98 26.88
N THR A 4 -11.50 4.03 25.58
CA THR A 4 -12.26 2.98 24.88
C THR A 4 -11.47 1.67 24.84
N GLY A 5 -10.19 1.70 25.25
CA GLY A 5 -9.29 0.55 25.19
C GLY A 5 -8.93 0.16 23.76
N LEU A 6 -9.29 0.99 22.77
CA LEU A 6 -9.00 0.78 21.35
C LEU A 6 -7.64 1.37 20.99
N ALA A 7 -7.00 0.78 19.99
CA ALA A 7 -5.86 1.36 19.30
C ALA A 7 -6.38 2.27 18.19
N THR A 8 -5.93 3.53 18.19
CA THR A 8 -6.14 4.45 17.07
C THR A 8 -4.93 4.38 16.15
N VAL A 9 -5.15 3.96 14.92
CA VAL A 9 -4.12 3.74 13.90
C VAL A 9 -4.35 4.70 12.74
N THR A 10 -3.28 5.33 12.24
CA THR A 10 -3.36 6.12 11.01
C THR A 10 -3.15 5.21 9.80
N LEU A 11 -4.18 5.07 8.97
CA LEU A 11 -4.10 4.38 7.69
C LEU A 11 -3.82 5.41 6.59
N LYS A 12 -2.84 5.14 5.73
CA LYS A 12 -2.52 5.95 4.54
C LYS A 12 -2.48 5.07 3.31
N VAL A 13 -2.98 5.58 2.18
CA VAL A 13 -2.87 4.93 0.87
C VAL A 13 -2.30 5.92 -0.11
N ILE A 14 -1.24 5.50 -0.81
CA ILE A 14 -0.50 6.32 -1.76
C ILE A 14 -0.34 5.51 -3.04
N ASN A 15 -0.61 6.12 -4.19
CA ASN A 15 -0.25 5.53 -5.48
C ASN A 15 1.05 6.17 -5.98
N ASP A 16 2.18 5.47 -5.83
CA ASP A 16 3.50 6.00 -6.22
C ASP A 16 3.67 6.06 -7.75
N LEU A 17 2.77 5.42 -8.52
CA LEU A 17 2.84 5.36 -9.99
C LEU A 17 2.04 6.47 -10.67
N ASP A 18 1.15 7.15 -9.95
CA ASP A 18 0.36 8.27 -10.46
C ASP A 18 0.53 9.52 -9.58
N PRO A 19 1.37 10.48 -10.00
CA PRO A 19 1.58 11.73 -9.27
C PRO A 19 0.34 12.61 -9.14
N ALA A 20 -0.69 12.40 -9.98
CA ALA A 20 -1.95 13.13 -9.90
C ALA A 20 -2.95 12.48 -8.92
N SER A 21 -2.67 11.26 -8.46
CA SER A 21 -3.51 10.58 -7.49
C SER A 21 -3.56 11.34 -6.16
N GLN A 22 -4.76 11.50 -5.60
CA GLN A 22 -4.91 12.06 -4.27
C GLN A 22 -4.65 10.98 -3.22
N PRO A 23 -3.73 11.20 -2.26
CA PRO A 23 -3.49 10.23 -1.20
C PRO A 23 -4.71 10.16 -0.27
N TYR A 24 -5.04 8.94 0.16
CA TYR A 24 -6.05 8.71 1.19
C TYR A 24 -5.39 8.67 2.58
N GLN A 25 -6.06 9.22 3.58
CA GLN A 25 -5.65 9.12 4.97
C GLN A 25 -6.87 9.12 5.91
N ALA A 26 -6.89 8.18 6.85
CA ALA A 26 -7.89 8.11 7.90
C ALA A 26 -7.30 7.68 9.25
N SER A 27 -8.00 8.01 10.33
CA SER A 27 -7.74 7.44 11.66
C SER A 27 -8.78 6.36 11.93
N VAL A 28 -8.32 5.14 12.13
CA VAL A 28 -9.18 3.95 12.29
C VAL A 28 -8.98 3.41 13.69
N SER A 29 -10.08 3.10 14.38
CA SER A 29 -10.03 2.57 15.74
C SER A 29 -10.34 1.08 15.74
N VAL A 30 -9.41 0.26 16.24
CA VAL A 30 -9.56 -1.20 16.31
C VAL A 30 -9.15 -1.71 17.69
N PRO A 31 -9.60 -2.92 18.11
CA PRO A 31 -9.03 -3.55 19.29
C PRO A 31 -7.50 -3.64 19.19
N PRO A 32 -6.75 -3.42 20.28
CA PRO A 32 -5.30 -3.53 20.25
C PRO A 32 -4.85 -4.94 19.81
N ARG A 33 -3.78 -5.01 19.02
CA ARG A 33 -3.24 -6.25 18.43
C ARG A 33 -4.13 -6.91 17.37
N SER A 34 -5.21 -6.26 16.93
CA SER A 34 -5.87 -6.62 15.68
C SER A 34 -4.88 -6.61 14.52
N SER A 35 -5.13 -7.42 13.48
CA SER A 35 -4.24 -7.46 12.32
C SER A 35 -4.43 -6.23 11.42
N VAL A 36 -3.46 -5.97 10.54
CA VAL A 36 -3.62 -4.98 9.46
C VAL A 36 -4.81 -5.34 8.57
N TYR A 37 -5.11 -6.63 8.35
CA TYR A 37 -6.32 -7.03 7.63
C TYR A 37 -7.60 -6.58 8.35
N THR A 38 -7.69 -6.77 9.67
CA THR A 38 -8.82 -6.26 10.47
C THR A 38 -8.90 -4.73 10.43
N LEU A 39 -7.77 -4.03 10.41
CA LEU A 39 -7.72 -2.58 10.22
C LEU A 39 -8.37 -2.16 8.88
N LEU A 40 -8.08 -2.86 7.79
CA LEU A 40 -8.66 -2.58 6.47
C LEU A 40 -10.17 -2.85 6.44
N LEU A 41 -10.62 -3.94 7.06
CA LEU A 41 -12.05 -4.23 7.20
C LEU A 41 -12.77 -3.11 7.97
N GLN A 42 -12.19 -2.68 9.09
CA GLN A 42 -12.75 -1.57 9.88
C GLN A 42 -12.78 -0.26 9.09
N ALA A 43 -11.70 0.07 8.39
CA ALA A 43 -11.65 1.26 7.53
C ALA A 43 -12.76 1.25 6.48
N SER A 44 -13.02 0.11 5.83
CA SER A 44 -14.09 -0.01 4.82
C SER A 44 -15.50 0.02 5.40
N ALA A 45 -15.64 -0.32 6.68
CA ALA A 45 -16.92 -0.23 7.38
C ALA A 45 -17.21 1.20 7.86
N ASP A 46 -16.17 1.93 8.28
CA ASP A 46 -16.29 3.28 8.82
C ASP A 46 -16.38 4.36 7.73
N ASP A 47 -15.76 4.12 6.57
CA ASP A 47 -15.63 5.09 5.49
C ASP A 47 -16.06 4.48 4.14
N PRO A 48 -17.21 4.91 3.57
CA PRO A 48 -17.70 4.38 2.29
C PRO A 48 -16.79 4.74 1.11
N ASP A 49 -15.92 5.74 1.24
CA ASP A 49 -14.96 6.12 0.20
C ASP A 49 -13.69 5.24 0.25
N PHE A 50 -13.50 4.47 1.34
CA PHE A 50 -12.45 3.48 1.45
C PHE A 50 -12.96 2.10 1.02
N THR A 51 -12.44 1.61 -0.10
CA THR A 51 -12.74 0.26 -0.60
C THR A 51 -11.46 -0.51 -0.81
N PHE A 52 -11.49 -1.81 -0.53
CA PHE A 52 -10.37 -2.69 -0.84
C PHE A 52 -10.86 -4.07 -1.23
N GLN A 53 -10.00 -4.79 -1.95
CA GLN A 53 -10.15 -6.20 -2.26
C GLN A 53 -8.89 -6.93 -1.83
N ALA A 54 -9.06 -8.15 -1.35
CA ALA A 54 -7.97 -9.03 -1.00
C ALA A 54 -8.35 -10.48 -1.26
N GLU A 55 -7.35 -11.28 -1.61
CA GLU A 55 -7.50 -12.72 -1.87
C GLU A 55 -6.66 -13.50 -0.86
N TYR A 56 -7.22 -14.56 -0.28
CA TYR A 56 -6.45 -15.40 0.64
C TYR A 56 -5.42 -16.22 -0.14
N ASP A 57 -4.19 -16.19 0.32
CA ASP A 57 -3.08 -16.96 -0.24
C ASP A 57 -2.59 -17.98 0.80
N ASP A 58 -2.72 -19.27 0.45
CA ASP A 58 -2.33 -20.39 1.32
C ASP A 58 -0.80 -20.45 1.56
N GLU A 59 0.02 -20.08 0.56
CA GLU A 59 1.49 -20.11 0.66
C GLU A 59 1.99 -19.08 1.67
N TRP A 60 1.37 -17.91 1.69
CA TRP A 60 1.69 -16.83 2.64
C TRP A 60 0.86 -16.89 3.92
N SER A 61 -0.13 -17.79 3.99
CA SER A 61 -1.09 -17.93 5.09
C SER A 61 -1.71 -16.58 5.47
N SER A 62 -2.01 -15.74 4.48
CA SER A 62 -2.48 -14.37 4.66
C SER A 62 -3.19 -13.88 3.40
N HIS A 63 -4.00 -12.83 3.53
CA HIS A 63 -4.62 -12.11 2.45
C HIS A 63 -3.60 -11.24 1.71
N LEU A 64 -3.56 -11.38 0.38
CA LEU A 64 -2.88 -10.46 -0.51
C LEU A 64 -3.87 -9.34 -0.88
N VAL A 65 -3.51 -8.09 -0.60
CA VAL A 65 -4.32 -6.94 -1.01
C VAL A 65 -4.17 -6.72 -2.51
N THR A 66 -5.25 -6.94 -3.26
CA THR A 66 -5.27 -6.87 -4.72
C THR A 66 -5.76 -5.53 -5.24
N SER A 67 -6.59 -4.80 -4.48
CA SER A 67 -7.10 -3.49 -4.90
C SER A 67 -7.36 -2.59 -3.70
N ILE A 68 -7.10 -1.28 -3.83
CA ILE A 68 -7.52 -0.24 -2.88
C ILE A 68 -8.04 0.96 -3.67
N ASN A 69 -9.22 1.46 -3.32
CA ASN A 69 -9.89 2.62 -3.94
C ASN A 69 -9.92 2.57 -5.48
N GLY A 70 -10.20 1.38 -6.03
CA GLY A 70 -10.28 1.12 -7.47
C GLY A 70 -8.93 0.91 -8.18
N VAL A 71 -7.80 1.11 -7.51
CA VAL A 71 -6.46 0.86 -8.07
C VAL A 71 -6.05 -0.59 -7.81
N THR A 72 -5.98 -1.37 -8.89
CA THR A 72 -5.84 -2.83 -8.85
C THR A 72 -4.43 -3.27 -9.26
N ALA A 73 -3.84 -4.17 -8.48
CA ALA A 73 -2.56 -4.82 -8.76
C ALA A 73 -2.68 -5.74 -9.99
N SER A 74 -1.61 -5.84 -10.76
CA SER A 74 -1.61 -6.57 -12.04
C SER A 74 -0.26 -7.24 -12.26
N ASN A 75 -0.29 -8.56 -12.42
CA ASN A 75 0.88 -9.33 -12.85
C ASN A 75 1.30 -8.97 -14.28
N GLU A 76 0.34 -8.65 -15.14
CA GLU A 76 0.59 -8.24 -16.53
C GLU A 76 1.27 -6.88 -16.60
N ASP A 77 0.91 -5.93 -15.73
CA ASP A 77 1.52 -4.59 -15.69
C ASP A 77 2.73 -4.51 -14.76
N GLY A 78 2.91 -5.53 -13.94
CA GLY A 78 3.99 -5.59 -12.97
C GLY A 78 3.75 -4.67 -11.77
N THR A 79 2.52 -4.56 -11.29
CA THR A 79 2.09 -3.64 -10.23
C THR A 79 1.53 -4.37 -9.01
N TYR A 80 1.79 -3.84 -7.82
CA TYR A 80 1.41 -4.46 -6.54
C TYR A 80 1.17 -3.41 -5.45
N TRP A 81 0.50 -3.86 -4.38
CA TRP A 81 0.41 -3.14 -3.13
C TRP A 81 1.49 -3.59 -2.15
N SER A 82 2.37 -2.66 -1.80
CA SER A 82 3.31 -2.76 -0.68
C SER A 82 2.67 -2.12 0.56
N PHE A 83 3.03 -2.59 1.76
CA PHE A 83 2.70 -1.85 2.97
C PHE A 83 3.90 -1.72 3.91
N GLU A 84 3.96 -0.59 4.62
CA GLU A 84 5.10 -0.17 5.43
C GLU A 84 4.64 0.59 6.68
N ASN A 85 5.54 0.73 7.65
CA ASN A 85 5.30 1.51 8.87
C ASN A 85 5.65 3.00 8.68
N GLN A 86 5.49 3.79 9.76
CA GLN A 86 5.83 5.22 9.78
C GLN A 86 7.29 5.56 9.39
N TYR A 87 8.21 4.61 9.51
CA TYR A 87 9.63 4.77 9.18
C TYR A 87 9.97 4.32 7.77
N LYS A 88 8.97 4.06 6.92
CA LYS A 88 9.12 3.54 5.55
C LYS A 88 9.82 2.18 5.51
N VAL A 89 9.70 1.41 6.59
CA VAL A 89 10.17 0.03 6.62
C VAL A 89 9.01 -0.85 6.17
N ALA A 90 9.20 -1.51 5.02
CA ALA A 90 8.24 -2.47 4.51
C ALA A 90 8.12 -3.67 5.46
N PHE A 91 6.90 -4.16 5.65
CA PHE A 91 6.68 -5.39 6.39
C PHE A 91 7.08 -6.60 5.54
N ASP A 92 7.62 -7.63 6.19
CA ASP A 92 8.12 -8.86 5.59
C ASP A 92 7.13 -10.03 5.62
N ARG A 93 5.91 -9.77 6.11
CA ARG A 93 4.83 -10.75 6.31
C ARG A 93 3.50 -10.16 5.83
N GLY A 94 2.51 -11.02 5.57
CA GLY A 94 1.19 -10.61 5.11
C GLY A 94 0.37 -9.83 6.15
N VAL A 95 -0.70 -9.18 5.69
CA VAL A 95 -1.50 -8.24 6.50
C VAL A 95 -2.24 -8.89 7.67
N ASP A 96 -2.43 -10.22 7.67
CA ASP A 96 -3.03 -10.94 8.80
C ASP A 96 -2.04 -11.14 9.96
N LEU A 97 -0.74 -11.08 9.67
CA LEU A 97 0.34 -11.44 10.60
C LEU A 97 0.97 -10.23 11.30
N ILE A 98 0.54 -9.02 10.92
CA ILE A 98 1.02 -7.77 11.50
C ILE A 98 -0.06 -7.22 12.43
N GLY A 99 0.19 -7.29 13.74
CA GLY A 99 -0.66 -6.67 14.75
C GLY A 99 -0.42 -5.16 14.85
N VAL A 100 -1.48 -4.38 14.95
CA VAL A 100 -1.41 -2.91 15.09
C VAL A 100 -1.61 -2.46 16.54
N PHE A 101 -0.95 -1.37 16.90
CA PHE A 101 -0.95 -0.76 18.23
C PHE A 101 -1.39 0.70 18.16
N ASN A 102 -1.74 1.26 19.32
CA ASN A 102 -2.14 2.65 19.41
C ASN A 102 -1.03 3.56 18.86
N THR A 103 -1.41 4.55 18.06
CA THR A 103 -0.53 5.50 17.36
C THR A 103 0.29 4.95 16.20
N ASP A 104 0.11 3.68 15.83
CA ASP A 104 0.75 3.15 14.63
C ASP A 104 0.32 3.91 13.37
N VAL A 105 1.24 3.98 12.40
CA VAL A 105 0.94 4.43 11.04
C VAL A 105 1.21 3.28 10.10
N ILE A 106 0.18 2.85 9.39
CA ILE A 106 0.25 1.85 8.34
C ILE A 106 0.05 2.55 7.00
N VAL A 107 1.02 2.37 6.10
CA VAL A 107 1.02 3.02 4.79
C VAL A 107 0.98 1.96 3.71
N PHE A 108 -0.08 1.95 2.91
CA PHE A 108 -0.14 1.18 1.66
C PHE A 108 0.37 2.03 0.51
N ARG A 109 1.21 1.43 -0.33
CA ARG A 109 1.81 2.05 -1.50
C ARG A 109 1.62 1.18 -2.73
N PHE A 110 1.00 1.74 -3.77
CA PHE A 110 0.94 1.11 -5.07
C PHE A 110 2.27 1.30 -5.80
N LYS A 111 2.92 0.21 -6.17
CA LYS A 111 4.27 0.18 -6.72
C LYS A 111 4.33 -0.70 -7.96
N SER A 112 5.45 -0.63 -8.68
CA SER A 112 5.78 -1.55 -9.77
C SER A 112 7.09 -2.28 -9.48
N TRP A 113 7.14 -3.59 -9.77
CA TRP A 113 8.40 -4.36 -9.79
C TRP A 113 9.06 -4.33 -11.16
N ARG A 114 8.37 -3.83 -12.18
CA ARG A 114 9.00 -3.50 -13.45
C ARG A 114 9.72 -2.18 -13.24
N VAL A 115 11.04 -2.23 -13.35
CA VAL A 115 11.84 -1.01 -13.46
C VAL A 115 11.25 -0.23 -14.62
N ALA A 116 10.82 1.01 -14.36
CA ALA A 116 10.42 1.91 -15.43
C ALA A 116 11.50 1.82 -16.51
N LYS A 117 11.13 1.48 -17.75
CA LYS A 117 11.98 1.80 -18.90
C LYS A 117 12.02 3.32 -18.98
N GLN A 118 12.72 3.98 -18.05
CA GLN A 118 13.05 5.38 -18.17
C GLN A 118 13.74 5.51 -19.51
N GLY A 119 13.14 6.32 -20.38
CA GLY A 119 13.61 6.53 -21.73
C GLY A 119 15.11 6.77 -21.71
N ARG A 120 15.87 5.89 -22.35
CA ARG A 120 17.19 6.29 -22.83
C ARG A 120 16.91 7.52 -23.70
N PRO A 121 17.53 8.69 -23.43
CA PRO A 121 17.55 9.71 -24.46
C PRO A 121 18.12 9.03 -25.70
N ALA A 122 17.45 9.20 -26.84
CA ALA A 122 18.01 8.80 -28.12
C ALA A 122 19.44 9.31 -28.15
N HIS A 123 20.41 8.40 -28.25
CA HIS A 123 21.80 8.79 -28.42
C HIS A 123 21.83 9.67 -29.67
N GLN A 124 21.91 10.98 -29.45
CA GLN A 124 22.15 11.94 -30.51
C GLN A 124 23.46 11.49 -31.14
N GLY A 125 23.39 11.10 -32.41
CA GLY A 125 24.50 10.51 -33.13
C GLY A 125 25.75 11.35 -32.91
N ARG A 126 26.86 10.68 -32.60
CA ARG A 126 28.19 11.32 -32.63
C ARG A 126 28.34 11.97 -34.01
N PRO A 127 28.67 13.26 -34.11
CA PRO A 127 29.03 13.83 -35.39
C PRO A 127 30.28 13.08 -35.90
N ALA A 128 30.22 12.64 -37.15
CA ALA A 128 31.35 12.03 -37.83
C ALA A 128 32.51 13.05 -37.85
N LYS A 129 33.71 12.58 -37.51
CA LYS A 129 34.93 13.38 -37.68
C LYS A 129 35.16 13.63 -39.18
N PRO A 130 35.49 14.87 -39.60
CA PRO A 130 35.91 15.10 -40.97
C PRO A 130 37.24 14.40 -41.24
N VAL A 131 37.37 13.90 -42.46
CA VAL A 131 38.58 13.29 -43.04
C VAL A 131 39.55 14.39 -43.47
#